data_AF-A0AA89C3Y5-F1
#
_entry.id   AF-A0AA89C3Y5-F1
#
_cell.length_a   1.000
_cell.length_b   1.000
_cell.length_c   1.000
_cell.angle_alpha   90.00
_cell.angle_beta   90.00
_cell.angle_gamma   90.00
#
_symmetry.space_group_name_H-M   'P 1'
#
loop_
_entity.id
_entity.type
_entity.pdbx_description
1 polymer ?
#
loop_
_entity_poly.entity_id
_entity_poly.type
_entity_poly.pdbx_seq_one_letter_code
_entity_poly.pdbx_strand_id
1 'polypeptide(L)'
;MSRMLPKFPRMQNGDLRMGDSKEAAQGTFQGFSGICQPPEIIQKKAKEEVRRQGDPSNKQHVLGQNIMQFGRYRGQSFKWMLENCLGYAGWLCYFVTLIGLLLTVYRDLSD
;
A
#
# COMPACT_ATOMS: atom_id res chain seq x y z
N MET A 1 -0.97 7.31 21.24
CA MET A 1 -0.45 6.83 19.93
C MET A 1 -1.62 6.67 18.96
N SER A 2 -1.62 7.39 17.84
CA SER A 2 -2.71 7.36 16.85
C SER A 2 -2.78 5.99 16.17
N ARG A 3 -3.90 5.26 16.29
CA ARG A 3 -4.07 3.90 15.72
C ARG A 3 -3.98 3.87 14.19
N MET A 4 -4.09 5.03 13.55
CA MET A 4 -4.25 5.17 12.10
C MET A 4 -2.94 5.31 11.32
N LEU A 5 -1.84 5.63 11.99
CA LEU A 5 -0.53 5.72 11.34
C LEU A 5 0.12 4.33 11.25
N PRO A 6 0.80 4.03 10.13
CA PRO A 6 1.54 2.78 10.00
C PRO A 6 2.68 2.73 11.02
N LYS A 7 2.82 1.58 11.68
CA LYS A 7 3.95 1.30 12.57
C LYS A 7 5.02 0.53 11.81
N PHE A 8 6.12 1.20 11.50
CA PHE A 8 7.22 0.53 10.80
C PHE A 8 7.94 -0.44 11.75
N PRO A 9 7.88 -1.76 11.48
CA PRO A 9 8.55 -2.76 12.32
C PRO A 9 10.06 -2.58 12.24
N ARG A 10 10.73 -2.78 13.38
CA ARG A 10 12.19 -2.76 13.48
C ARG A 10 12.73 -4.12 13.89
N MET A 11 13.93 -4.43 13.43
CA MET A 11 14.71 -5.60 13.83
C MET A 11 15.39 -5.35 15.18
N GLN A 12 15.96 -6.39 15.81
CA GLN A 12 16.62 -6.27 17.11
C GLN A 12 17.79 -5.27 17.11
N ASN A 13 18.43 -5.10 15.95
CA ASN A 13 19.51 -4.14 15.74
C ASN A 13 19.03 -2.68 15.55
N GLY A 14 17.71 -2.43 15.57
CA GLY A 14 17.12 -1.09 15.40
C GLY A 14 16.79 -0.71 13.95
N ASP A 15 17.26 -1.47 12.97
CA ASP A 15 16.98 -1.21 11.55
C ASP A 15 15.53 -1.52 11.20
N LEU A 16 15.03 -0.92 10.12
CA LEU A 16 13.69 -1.23 9.61
C LEU A 16 13.67 -2.65 9.05
N ARG A 17 12.62 -3.40 9.38
CA ARG A 17 12.40 -4.72 8.78
C ARG A 17 11.93 -4.54 7.33
N MET A 18 12.83 -4.81 6.40
CA MET A 18 12.54 -4.76 4.96
C MET A 18 11.86 -6.03 4.45
N GLY A 19 12.14 -7.18 5.06
CA GLY A 19 11.54 -8.46 4.68
C GLY A 19 10.07 -8.59 5.09
N ASP A 20 9.38 -9.56 4.48
CA ASP A 20 8.00 -9.90 4.79
C ASP A 20 7.87 -10.40 6.25
N SER A 21 6.76 -10.04 6.88
CA SER A 21 6.35 -10.60 8.17
C SER A 21 5.92 -12.06 8.03
N LYS A 22 5.79 -12.77 9.17
CA LYS A 22 5.23 -14.14 9.15
C LYS A 22 3.80 -14.11 8.60
N GLU A 23 3.04 -13.07 8.95
CA GLU A 23 1.69 -12.81 8.48
C GLU A 23 1.64 -12.56 6.98
N ALA A 24 2.59 -11.79 6.42
CA ALA A 24 2.68 -11.56 4.98
C ALA A 24 3.20 -12.78 4.20
N ALA A 25 4.11 -13.56 4.79
CA ALA A 25 4.62 -14.78 4.21
C ALA A 25 3.53 -15.88 4.10
N GLN A 26 2.64 -15.95 5.09
CA GLN A 26 1.50 -16.88 5.11
C GLN A 26 0.29 -16.33 4.33
N GLY A 27 0.14 -15.01 4.29
CA GLY A 27 -0.93 -14.27 3.64
C GLY A 27 -0.69 -14.07 2.13
N THR A 28 -0.55 -15.15 1.37
CA THR A 28 -0.76 -15.08 -0.10
C THR A 28 -2.25 -15.21 -0.39
N PHE A 29 -2.81 -14.24 -1.11
CA PHE A 29 -4.25 -14.15 -1.36
C PHE A 29 -4.81 -15.40 -2.08
N GLN A 30 -5.88 -15.96 -1.51
CA GLN A 30 -6.78 -16.93 -2.13
C GLN A 30 -7.87 -16.16 -2.91
N GLY A 31 -8.04 -16.45 -4.20
CA GLY A 31 -9.24 -16.09 -4.96
C GLY A 31 -9.05 -14.95 -5.96
N PHE A 32 -8.83 -15.30 -7.23
CA PHE A 32 -8.89 -14.34 -8.33
C PHE A 32 -10.33 -13.89 -8.58
N SER A 33 -10.63 -12.61 -8.36
CA SER A 33 -11.66 -11.90 -9.12
C SER A 33 -10.94 -10.80 -9.91
N GLY A 34 -10.72 -11.02 -11.21
CA GLY A 34 -9.82 -10.22 -12.05
C GLY A 34 -10.22 -8.76 -12.29
N ILE A 35 -11.25 -8.23 -11.62
CA ILE A 35 -11.77 -6.88 -11.85
C ILE A 35 -11.31 -5.97 -10.71
N CYS A 36 -10.53 -4.93 -11.02
CA CYS A 36 -10.21 -3.85 -10.08
C CYS A 36 -11.48 -3.07 -9.77
N GLN A 37 -11.72 -2.74 -8.50
CA GLN A 37 -12.86 -1.91 -8.15
C GLN A 37 -12.61 -0.44 -8.56
N PRO A 38 -13.67 0.32 -8.88
CA PRO A 38 -13.54 1.73 -9.19
C PRO A 38 -12.90 2.53 -8.03
N PRO A 39 -12.09 3.56 -8.30
CA PRO A 39 -11.42 4.36 -7.27
C PRO A 39 -12.39 4.96 -6.24
N GLU A 40 -13.60 5.35 -6.66
CA GLU A 40 -14.62 5.95 -5.80
C GLU A 40 -15.09 4.95 -4.73
N ILE A 41 -15.26 3.69 -5.11
CA ILE A 41 -15.66 2.61 -4.20
C ILE A 41 -14.56 2.32 -3.18
N ILE A 42 -13.30 2.29 -3.63
CA ILE A 42 -12.15 2.07 -2.73
C ILE A 42 -11.99 3.21 -1.75
N GLN A 43 -12.08 4.46 -2.21
CA GLN A 43 -12.02 5.63 -1.34
C GLN A 43 -13.19 5.68 -0.36
N LYS A 44 -14.41 5.29 -0.78
CA LYS A 44 -15.57 5.23 0.11
C LYS A 44 -15.35 4.22 1.23
N LYS A 45 -14.92 3.00 0.90
CA LYS A 45 -14.59 1.95 1.88
C LYS A 45 -13.49 2.39 2.84
N ALA A 46 -12.43 3.01 2.33
CA ALA A 46 -11.35 3.54 3.15
C ALA A 46 -11.85 4.62 4.12
N LYS A 47 -12.68 5.57 3.66
CA LYS A 47 -13.28 6.61 4.51
C LYS A 47 -14.21 6.02 5.58
N GLU A 48 -15.01 5.01 5.23
CA GLU A 48 -15.87 4.30 6.19
C GLU A 48 -15.04 3.60 7.27
N GLU A 49 -13.94 2.94 6.90
CA GLU A 49 -13.05 2.32 7.87
C GLU A 49 -12.37 3.36 8.76
N VAL A 50 -11.94 4.48 8.19
CA VAL A 50 -11.36 5.59 8.97
C VAL A 50 -12.37 6.17 9.94
N ARG A 51 -13.64 6.34 9.56
CA ARG A 51 -14.70 6.82 10.47
C ARG A 51 -14.86 5.95 11.71
N ARG A 52 -14.58 4.63 11.62
CA ARG A 52 -14.67 3.71 12.76
C ARG A 52 -13.49 3.83 13.73
N GLN A 53 -12.34 4.31 13.26
CA GLN A 53 -11.08 4.21 14.00
C GLN A 53 -10.35 5.55 14.21
N GLY A 54 -10.80 6.63 13.56
CA GLY A 54 -10.15 7.95 13.61
C GLY A 54 -10.89 9.01 12.81
N ASP A 55 -10.13 10.00 12.33
CA ASP A 55 -10.66 11.17 11.63
C ASP A 55 -10.66 10.99 10.09
N PRO A 56 -11.83 10.97 9.42
CA PRO A 56 -11.97 10.82 7.97
C PRO A 56 -11.57 12.07 7.18
N SER A 57 -11.41 13.24 7.82
CA SER A 57 -10.89 14.45 7.17
C SER A 57 -9.37 14.38 6.97
N ASN A 58 -8.68 13.55 7.77
CA ASN A 58 -7.26 13.32 7.63
C ASN A 58 -6.97 12.44 6.41
N LYS A 59 -6.42 13.06 5.37
CA LYS A 59 -6.07 12.40 4.10
C LYS A 59 -5.09 11.23 4.29
N GLN A 60 -4.12 11.34 5.21
CA GLN A 60 -3.15 10.27 5.44
C GLN A 60 -3.80 9.01 6.01
N HIS A 61 -4.76 9.16 6.91
CA HIS A 61 -5.52 8.04 7.46
C HIS A 61 -6.31 7.32 6.36
N VAL A 62 -6.99 8.09 5.49
CA VAL A 62 -7.76 7.55 4.36
C VAL A 62 -6.84 6.83 3.37
N LEU A 63 -5.69 7.42 3.04
CA LEU A 63 -4.71 6.78 2.15
C LEU A 63 -4.18 5.47 2.72
N GLY A 64 -3.89 5.42 4.02
CA GLY A 64 -3.47 4.20 4.70
C GLY A 64 -4.52 3.08 4.64
N GLN A 65 -5.82 3.41 4.62
CA GLN A 65 -6.89 2.42 4.57
C GLN A 65 -7.34 2.04 3.16
N ASN A 66 -6.74 2.61 2.11
CA ASN A 66 -7.03 2.16 0.75
C ASN A 66 -6.60 0.71 0.56
N ILE A 67 -7.54 -0.10 0.06
CA ILE A 67 -7.30 -1.50 -0.21
C ILE A 67 -6.57 -1.65 -1.54
N MET A 68 -5.46 -2.38 -1.53
CA MET A 68 -4.70 -2.74 -2.72
C MET A 68 -5.57 -3.53 -3.68
N GLN A 69 -5.68 -3.05 -4.91
CA GLN A 69 -6.43 -3.71 -5.99
C GLN A 69 -5.53 -4.58 -6.88
N PHE A 70 -4.23 -4.66 -6.62
CA PHE A 70 -3.27 -5.35 -7.47
C PHE A 70 -2.11 -5.92 -6.64
N GLY A 71 -1.25 -6.70 -7.30
CA GLY A 71 -0.03 -7.24 -6.71
C GLY A 71 -0.26 -8.40 -5.75
N ARG A 72 0.84 -8.84 -5.12
CA ARG A 72 0.89 -10.00 -4.22
C ARG A 72 -0.02 -9.87 -2.99
N TYR A 73 -0.18 -8.64 -2.50
CA TYR A 73 -0.92 -8.31 -1.28
C TYR A 73 -2.28 -7.65 -1.57
N ARG A 74 -2.87 -7.94 -2.74
CA ARG A 74 -4.23 -7.48 -3.09
C ARG A 74 -5.22 -7.84 -1.98
N GLY A 75 -6.16 -6.94 -1.69
CA GLY A 75 -7.15 -7.10 -0.62
C GLY A 75 -6.68 -6.59 0.75
N GLN A 76 -5.39 -6.32 0.93
CA GLN A 76 -4.86 -5.69 2.13
C GLN A 76 -4.85 -4.17 2.03
N SER A 77 -4.90 -3.47 3.16
CA SER A 77 -4.77 -2.01 3.18
C SER A 77 -3.32 -1.56 3.00
N PHE A 78 -3.12 -0.35 2.51
CA PHE A 78 -1.78 0.22 2.36
C PHE A 78 -1.03 0.30 3.70
N LYS A 79 -1.73 0.60 4.79
CA LYS A 79 -1.20 0.57 6.16
C LYS A 79 -0.71 -0.83 6.52
N TRP A 80 -1.52 -1.87 6.27
CA TRP A 80 -1.12 -3.25 6.53
C TRP A 80 0.15 -3.62 5.76
N MET A 81 0.25 -3.20 4.49
CA MET A 81 1.44 -3.44 3.67
C MET A 81 2.70 -2.77 4.27
N LEU A 82 2.61 -1.52 4.69
CA LEU A 82 3.74 -0.81 5.31
C LEU A 82 4.20 -1.46 6.64
N GLU A 83 3.27 -2.08 7.37
CA GLU A 83 3.54 -2.76 8.64
C GLU A 83 4.09 -4.18 8.45
N ASN A 84 3.74 -4.86 7.36
CA ASN A 84 4.03 -6.28 7.17
C ASN A 84 5.05 -6.57 6.07
N CYS A 85 5.18 -5.73 5.05
CA CYS A 85 6.03 -5.95 3.89
C CYS A 85 6.60 -4.64 3.35
N LEU A 86 7.32 -3.91 4.21
CA LEU A 86 7.87 -2.59 3.92
C LEU A 86 8.79 -2.58 2.68
N GLY A 87 9.60 -3.62 2.48
CA GLY A 87 10.47 -3.73 1.30
C GLY A 87 9.69 -3.82 -0.01
N TYR A 88 8.53 -4.48 -0.01
CA TYR A 88 7.66 -4.54 -1.19
C TYR A 88 7.07 -3.16 -1.52
N ALA A 89 6.69 -2.38 -0.50
CA ALA A 89 6.22 -1.01 -0.68
C ALA A 89 7.31 -0.12 -1.30
N GLY A 90 8.55 -0.23 -0.80
CA GLY A 90 9.70 0.49 -1.35
C GLY A 90 9.99 0.12 -2.81
N TRP A 91 9.97 -1.17 -3.13
CA TRP A 91 10.14 -1.65 -4.50
C TRP A 91 9.03 -1.11 -5.44
N LEU A 92 7.78 -1.10 -4.98
CA LEU A 92 6.66 -0.60 -5.77
C LEU A 92 6.80 0.90 -6.08
N CYS A 93 7.19 1.70 -5.09
CA CYS A 93 7.43 3.14 -5.29
C CYS A 93 8.55 3.37 -6.31
N TYR A 94 9.67 2.66 -6.17
CA TYR A 94 10.78 2.75 -7.12
C TYR A 94 10.34 2.38 -8.55
N PHE A 95 9.60 1.29 -8.70
CA PHE A 95 9.12 0.80 -9.99
C PHE A 95 8.19 1.79 -10.68
N VAL A 96 7.23 2.37 -9.95
CA VAL A 96 6.30 3.38 -10.49
C VAL A 96 7.05 4.64 -10.91
N THR A 97 8.02 5.10 -10.12
CA THR A 97 8.85 6.26 -10.47
C THR A 97 9.72 6.00 -11.69
N LEU A 98 10.32 4.82 -11.81
CA LEU A 98 11.15 4.44 -12.95
C LEU A 98 10.32 4.38 -14.25
N ILE A 99 9.13 3.78 -14.21
CA ILE A 99 8.23 3.78 -15.38
C ILE A 99 7.85 5.21 -15.78
N GLY A 100 7.51 6.06 -14.81
CA GLY A 100 7.21 7.46 -15.09
C GLY A 100 8.36 8.17 -15.81
N LEU A 101 9.59 8.01 -15.31
CA LEU A 101 10.78 8.59 -15.93
C LEU A 101 11.02 8.05 -17.33
N LEU A 102 10.91 6.73 -17.52
CA LEU A 102 11.08 6.10 -18.84
C LEU A 102 10.03 6.60 -19.84
N LEU A 103 8.77 6.75 -19.44
CA LEU A 103 7.71 7.26 -20.31
C LEU A 103 7.92 8.73 -20.66
N THR A 104 8.42 9.54 -19.72
CA THR A 104 8.77 10.94 -20.00
C THR A 104 9.93 11.02 -20.99
N VAL A 105 11.03 10.30 -20.74
CA VAL A 105 12.19 10.28 -21.64
C VAL A 105 11.82 9.74 -23.02
N TYR A 106 11.02 8.68 -23.09
CA TYR A 106 10.59 8.12 -24.37
C TYR A 106 9.70 9.09 -25.17
N ARG A 107 8.83 9.85 -24.49
CA ARG A 107 8.04 10.91 -25.14
C ARG A 107 8.95 11.99 -25.71
N ASP A 108 9.89 12.49 -24.92
CA ASP A 108 10.82 13.55 -25.35
C ASP A 108 11.76 13.11 -26.50
N LEU A 109 12.00 11.81 -26.65
CA LEU A 109 12.75 11.23 -27.78
C LEU A 109 11.89 10.94 -29.01
N SER A 110 10.57 10.90 -28.85
CA SER A 110 9.61 10.63 -29.93
C SER A 110 9.05 11.90 -30.57
N ASP A 111 9.29 13.07 -29.96
CA ASP A 111 8.99 14.41 -30.46
C ASP A 111 10.21 15.02 -31.17
#